data_AF-A0A0P9JTJ5-F1
#
_entry.id   AF-A0A0P9JTJ5-F1
#
_cell.length_a   1.000
_cell.length_b   1.000
_cell.length_c   1.000
_cell.angle_alpha   90.00
_cell.angle_beta   90.00
_cell.angle_gamma   90.00
#
_symmetry.space_group_name_H-M   'P 1'
#
loop_
_entity.id
_entity.type
_entity.pdbx_description
1 polymer ?
#
loop_
_entity_poly.entity_id
_entity_poly.type
_entity_poly.pdbx_seq_one_letter_code
_entity_poly.pdbx_strand_id
1 'polypeptide(L)'
;MATYKLICNAKYALANFGYRIKHEMDVQHNMKYFYLTAALLGSIIPYGAFLPWLIENGANISLFVKSASANPISLFAWLDVLIAAITLIVFIIVDAKTNKVAYWYLALVGTLCVGVSCGLPLYLYLRTREQNTRLTHAKSF
;
A
#
# COMPACT_ATOMS: atom_id res chain seq x y z
N MET A 1 28.21 41.74 14.31
CA MET A 1 27.03 41.60 13.42
C MET A 1 26.96 40.24 12.71
N ALA A 2 28.04 39.71 12.14
CA ALA A 2 28.01 38.46 11.37
C ALA A 2 27.72 37.19 12.21
N THR A 3 28.28 37.10 13.42
CA THR A 3 28.11 35.95 14.34
C THR A 3 26.68 35.78 14.85
N TYR A 4 25.97 36.87 15.20
CA TYR A 4 24.56 36.77 15.62
C TYR A 4 23.67 36.22 14.49
N LYS A 5 23.93 36.65 13.24
CA LYS A 5 23.17 36.22 12.07
C LYS A 5 23.37 34.73 11.77
N LEU A 6 24.59 34.22 11.96
CA LEU A 6 24.92 32.79 11.88
C LEU A 6 24.19 31.99 12.96
N ILE A 7 24.20 32.45 14.21
CA ILE A 7 23.52 31.79 15.32
C ILE A 7 22.00 31.76 15.11
N CYS A 8 21.40 32.88 14.67
CA CYS A 8 19.99 32.94 14.32
C CYS A 8 19.62 32.00 13.17
N ASN A 9 20.45 31.94 12.10
CA ASN A 9 20.20 31.08 10.95
C ASN A 9 20.29 29.59 11.33
N ALA A 10 21.28 29.23 12.16
CA ALA A 10 21.40 27.88 12.70
C ALA A 10 20.19 27.49 13.58
N LYS A 11 19.74 28.38 14.47
CA LYS A 11 18.53 28.16 15.26
C LYS A 11 17.28 28.01 14.40
N TYR A 12 17.13 28.83 13.36
CA TYR A 12 16.03 28.74 12.41
C TYR A 12 16.04 27.42 11.64
N ALA A 13 17.22 26.99 11.17
CA ALA A 13 17.39 25.72 10.47
C ALA A 13 17.02 24.53 11.36
N LEU A 14 17.43 24.54 12.63
CA LEU A 14 17.07 23.49 13.60
C LEU A 14 15.57 23.49 13.92
N ALA A 15 14.97 24.67 14.13
CA ALA A 15 13.53 24.78 14.39
C ALA A 15 12.69 24.28 13.19
N ASN A 16 13.09 24.66 11.96
CA ASN A 16 12.42 24.21 10.75
C ASN A 16 12.62 22.70 10.50
N PHE A 17 13.80 22.16 10.82
CA PHE A 17 14.05 20.73 10.78
C PHE A 17 13.13 19.97 11.76
N GLY A 18 13.04 20.42 13.01
CA GLY A 18 12.14 19.83 14.01
C GLY A 18 10.66 19.90 13.61
N TYR A 19 10.22 21.03 13.04
CA TYR A 19 8.86 21.18 12.50
C TYR A 19 8.58 20.19 11.37
N ARG A 20 9.51 20.06 10.40
CA ARG A 20 9.38 19.14 9.27
C ARG A 20 9.28 17.68 9.71
N ILE A 21 10.12 17.25 10.65
CA ILE A 21 10.06 15.88 11.19
C ILE A 21 8.73 15.63 11.91
N LYS A 22 8.24 16.58 12.71
CA LYS A 22 6.95 16.42 13.40
C LYS A 22 5.78 16.33 12.41
N HIS A 23 5.78 17.15 11.37
CA HIS A 23 4.77 17.11 10.32
C HIS A 23 4.81 15.79 9.54
N GLU A 24 6.00 15.31 9.14
CA GLU A 24 6.14 14.03 8.45
C GLU A 24 5.66 12.85 9.30
N MET A 25 5.94 12.85 10.62
CA MET A 25 5.43 11.84 11.53
C MET A 25 3.89 11.80 11.60
N ASP A 26 3.24 12.96 11.66
CA ASP A 26 1.77 13.07 11.77
C ASP A 26 1.10 12.52 10.50
N VAL A 27 1.57 12.97 9.33
CA VAL A 27 1.08 12.49 8.03
C VAL A 27 1.24 10.98 7.91
N GLN A 28 2.41 10.44 8.28
CA GLN A 28 2.65 9.00 8.18
C GLN A 28 1.79 8.19 9.15
N HIS A 29 1.39 8.75 10.30
CA HIS A 29 0.47 8.09 11.22
C HIS A 29 -0.92 7.92 10.60
N ASN A 30 -1.48 8.99 10.02
CA ASN A 30 -2.81 8.96 9.41
C ASN A 30 -2.87 8.03 8.18
N MET A 31 -1.82 8.02 7.36
CA MET A 31 -1.78 7.17 6.17
C MET A 31 -1.74 5.67 6.49
N LYS A 32 -1.12 5.26 7.62
CA LYS A 32 -1.12 3.86 8.06
C LYS A 32 -2.52 3.32 8.26
N TYR A 33 -3.36 4.06 8.99
CA TYR A 33 -4.72 3.63 9.28
C TYR A 33 -5.57 3.61 8.02
N PHE A 34 -5.40 4.60 7.14
CA PHE A 34 -6.07 4.61 5.84
C PHE A 34 -5.73 3.37 4.99
N TYR A 35 -4.46 2.98 4.92
CA TYR A 35 -4.08 1.77 4.19
C TYR A 35 -4.63 0.50 4.85
N LEU A 36 -4.66 0.44 6.18
CA LEU A 36 -5.19 -0.72 6.89
C LEU A 36 -6.70 -0.89 6.63
N THR A 37 -7.47 0.19 6.73
CA THR A 37 -8.91 0.15 6.44
C THR A 37 -9.18 -0.14 4.96
N ALA A 38 -8.40 0.44 4.04
CA ALA A 38 -8.50 0.14 2.62
C ALA A 38 -8.21 -1.35 2.31
N ALA A 39 -7.21 -1.96 2.96
CA ALA A 39 -6.92 -3.38 2.81
C ALA A 39 -8.06 -4.28 3.32
N LEU A 40 -8.65 -3.94 4.48
CA LEU A 40 -9.79 -4.68 5.03
C LEU A 40 -11.02 -4.59 4.13
N LEU A 41 -11.39 -3.37 3.70
CA LEU A 41 -12.53 -3.15 2.80
C LEU A 41 -12.29 -3.83 1.45
N GLY A 42 -11.08 -3.70 0.90
CA GLY A 42 -10.65 -4.33 -0.34
C GLY A 42 -10.62 -5.86 -0.30
N SER A 43 -10.62 -6.47 0.89
CA SER A 43 -10.80 -7.92 1.06
C SER A 43 -12.27 -8.30 1.23
N ILE A 44 -12.98 -7.61 2.12
CA ILE A 44 -14.35 -8.00 2.52
C ILE A 44 -15.33 -7.89 1.34
N ILE A 45 -15.24 -6.81 0.57
CA ILE A 45 -16.17 -6.52 -0.54
C ILE A 45 -16.09 -7.61 -1.64
N PRO A 46 -14.92 -7.92 -2.23
CA PRO A 46 -14.85 -8.94 -3.27
C PRO A 46 -15.19 -10.34 -2.75
N TYR A 47 -14.78 -10.68 -1.52
CA TYR A 47 -15.16 -11.96 -0.93
C TYR A 47 -16.67 -12.08 -0.68
N GLY A 48 -17.35 -10.99 -0.34
CA GLY A 48 -18.82 -10.97 -0.16
C GLY A 48 -19.58 -11.32 -1.43
N ALA A 49 -19.07 -10.95 -2.61
CA ALA A 49 -19.67 -11.30 -3.90
C ALA A 49 -19.21 -12.68 -4.41
N PHE A 50 -17.98 -13.08 -4.10
CA PHE A 50 -17.38 -14.34 -4.57
C PHE A 50 -17.85 -15.57 -3.79
N LEU A 51 -18.02 -15.46 -2.46
CA LEU A 51 -18.42 -16.60 -1.62
C LEU A 51 -19.77 -17.23 -2.02
N PRO A 52 -20.85 -16.45 -2.21
CA PRO A 52 -22.15 -17.01 -2.60
C PRO A 52 -22.06 -17.78 -3.92
N TRP A 53 -21.37 -17.20 -4.92
CA TRP A 53 -21.14 -17.86 -6.20
C TRP A 53 -20.33 -19.15 -6.05
N LEU A 54 -19.29 -19.15 -5.20
CA LEU A 54 -18.46 -20.32 -4.94
C LEU A 54 -19.22 -21.44 -4.22
N ILE A 55 -20.13 -21.10 -3.30
CA ILE A 55 -21.00 -22.06 -2.61
C ILE A 55 -21.99 -22.69 -3.60
N GLU A 56 -22.57 -21.90 -4.49
CA GLU A 56 -23.57 -22.37 -5.47
C GLU A 56 -22.97 -23.16 -6.64
N ASN A 57 -21.79 -22.75 -7.13
CA ASN A 57 -21.21 -23.30 -8.37
C ASN A 57 -20.00 -24.23 -8.11
N GLY A 58 -19.49 -24.26 -6.87
CA GLY A 58 -18.27 -24.97 -6.49
C GLY A 58 -17.00 -24.33 -7.08
N ALA A 59 -15.85 -24.99 -6.86
CA ALA A 59 -14.56 -24.59 -7.41
C ALA A 59 -14.41 -24.93 -8.91
N ASN A 60 -15.38 -24.49 -9.72
CA ASN A 60 -15.47 -24.85 -11.14
C ASN A 60 -14.88 -23.73 -12.03
N ILE A 61 -13.55 -23.78 -12.25
CA ILE A 61 -12.80 -22.77 -13.02
C ILE A 61 -13.38 -22.56 -14.44
N SER A 62 -13.84 -23.63 -15.10
CA SER A 62 -14.41 -23.50 -16.45
C SER A 62 -15.70 -22.68 -16.45
N LEU A 63 -16.55 -22.87 -15.44
CA LEU A 63 -17.78 -22.09 -15.29
C LEU A 63 -17.47 -20.64 -14.92
N PHE A 64 -16.47 -20.42 -14.06
CA PHE A 64 -16.01 -19.09 -13.68
C PHE A 64 -15.57 -18.27 -14.90
N VAL A 65 -14.71 -18.84 -15.74
CA VAL A 65 -14.21 -18.16 -16.96
C VAL A 65 -15.38 -17.86 -17.89
N LYS A 66 -16.30 -18.81 -18.07
CA LYS A 66 -17.48 -18.61 -18.92
C LYS A 66 -18.39 -17.48 -18.41
N SER A 67 -18.60 -17.39 -17.10
CA SER A 67 -19.38 -16.31 -16.47
C SER A 67 -18.65 -14.97 -16.51
N ALA A 68 -17.33 -14.95 -16.30
CA ALA A 68 -16.48 -13.76 -16.38
C ALA A 68 -16.41 -13.19 -17.81
N SER A 69 -16.46 -14.05 -18.82
CA SER A 69 -16.47 -13.65 -20.23
C SER A 69 -17.88 -13.55 -20.84
N ALA A 70 -18.93 -13.79 -20.05
CA ALA A 70 -20.31 -13.82 -20.57
C ALA A 70 -20.78 -12.45 -21.06
N ASN A 71 -20.28 -11.38 -20.43
CA ASN A 71 -20.64 -10.00 -20.75
C ASN A 71 -19.39 -9.19 -21.08
N PRO A 72 -19.41 -8.34 -22.12
CA PRO A 72 -18.26 -7.49 -22.47
C PRO A 72 -17.79 -6.60 -21.31
N ILE A 73 -18.72 -6.09 -20.49
CA ILE A 73 -18.41 -5.26 -19.31
C ILE A 73 -17.69 -6.09 -18.23
N SER A 74 -18.10 -7.34 -18.01
CA SER A 74 -17.45 -8.22 -17.03
C SER A 74 -16.05 -8.59 -17.52
N LEU A 75 -15.90 -8.89 -18.81
CA LEU A 75 -14.60 -9.19 -19.41
C LEU A 75 -13.63 -8.00 -19.28
N PHE A 76 -14.10 -6.78 -19.52
CA PHE A 76 -13.30 -5.56 -19.33
C PHE A 76 -12.82 -5.43 -17.87
N ALA A 77 -13.71 -5.63 -16.89
CA ALA A 77 -13.34 -5.55 -15.48
C ALA A 77 -12.27 -6.59 -15.10
N TRP A 78 -12.38 -7.84 -15.59
CA TRP A 78 -11.38 -8.88 -15.32
C TRP A 78 -10.03 -8.60 -15.99
N LEU A 79 -10.03 -8.10 -17.22
CA LEU A 79 -8.80 -7.71 -17.91
C LEU A 79 -8.10 -6.54 -17.21
N ASP A 80 -8.86 -5.53 -16.75
CA ASP A 80 -8.33 -4.40 -15.99
C ASP A 80 -7.68 -4.86 -14.68
N VAL A 81 -8.36 -5.74 -13.93
CA VAL A 81 -7.80 -6.34 -12.70
C VAL A 81 -6.53 -7.13 -12.97
N LEU A 82 -6.46 -7.88 -14.08
CA LEU A 82 -5.29 -8.67 -14.44
C LEU A 82 -4.08 -7.78 -14.78
N ILE A 83 -4.30 -6.71 -15.55
CA ILE A 83 -3.24 -5.73 -15.87
C ILE A 83 -2.79 -5.00 -14.60
N ALA A 84 -3.72 -4.59 -13.74
CA ALA A 84 -3.43 -3.96 -12.46
C ALA A 84 -2.64 -4.89 -11.53
N ALA A 85 -2.95 -6.19 -11.49
CA ALA A 85 -2.24 -7.18 -10.69
C ALA A 85 -0.79 -7.35 -11.14
N ILE A 86 -0.55 -7.50 -12.45
CA ILE A 86 0.81 -7.62 -13.00
C ILE A 86 1.61 -6.36 -12.69
N THR A 87 1.02 -5.19 -12.96
CA THR A 87 1.65 -3.89 -12.68
C THR A 87 2.01 -3.75 -11.21
N LEU A 88 1.11 -4.15 -10.31
CA LEU A 88 1.32 -4.11 -8.87
C LEU A 88 2.45 -5.04 -8.43
N ILE A 89 2.52 -6.27 -8.95
CA ILE A 89 3.59 -7.23 -8.63
C ILE A 89 4.96 -6.65 -9.00
N VAL A 90 5.08 -6.10 -10.21
CA VAL A 90 6.33 -5.46 -10.66
C VAL A 90 6.68 -4.28 -9.76
N PHE A 91 5.70 -3.42 -9.44
CA PHE A 91 5.88 -2.29 -8.54
C PHE A 91 6.39 -2.73 -7.16
N ILE A 92 5.75 -3.73 -6.54
CA ILE A 92 6.14 -4.26 -5.22
C ILE A 92 7.59 -4.75 -5.27
N ILE A 93 7.98 -5.52 -6.28
CA ILE A 93 9.33 -6.10 -6.37
C ILE A 93 10.39 -5.00 -6.53
N VAL A 94 10.17 -4.04 -7.43
CA VAL A 94 11.13 -2.97 -7.72
C VAL A 94 11.25 -2.01 -6.53
N ASP A 95 10.11 -1.56 -5.98
CA ASP A 95 10.09 -0.62 -4.87
C ASP A 95 10.60 -1.27 -3.58
N ALA A 96 10.30 -2.55 -3.32
CA ALA A 96 10.76 -3.23 -2.12
C ALA A 96 12.29 -3.37 -2.09
N LYS A 97 12.90 -3.68 -3.24
CA LYS A 97 14.36 -3.73 -3.39
C LYS A 97 15.00 -2.36 -3.22
N THR A 98 14.39 -1.32 -3.80
CA THR A 98 14.92 0.05 -3.75
C THR A 98 14.83 0.65 -2.34
N ASN A 99 13.67 0.49 -1.69
CA ASN A 99 13.40 1.07 -0.38
C ASN A 99 13.78 0.14 0.79
N LYS A 100 14.27 -1.07 0.53
CA LYS A 100 14.59 -2.11 1.53
C LYS A 100 13.40 -2.38 2.47
N VAL A 101 12.20 -2.50 1.89
CA VAL A 101 10.98 -2.73 2.65
C VAL A 101 10.96 -4.17 3.17
N ALA A 102 10.92 -4.36 4.48
CA ALA A 102 10.83 -5.70 5.06
C ALA A 102 9.43 -6.30 4.86
N TYR A 103 9.34 -7.64 4.73
CA TYR A 103 8.09 -8.40 4.60
C TYR A 103 7.24 -8.10 3.35
N TRP A 104 7.83 -7.51 2.30
CA TRP A 104 7.14 -7.21 1.04
C TRP A 104 6.45 -8.41 0.37
N TYR A 105 6.95 -9.64 0.62
CA TYR A 105 6.33 -10.87 0.14
C TYR A 105 4.91 -11.08 0.66
N LEU A 106 4.55 -10.56 1.84
CA LEU A 106 3.18 -10.62 2.36
C LEU A 106 2.20 -9.83 1.50
N ALA A 107 2.63 -8.69 0.95
CA ALA A 107 1.80 -7.91 0.03
C ALA A 107 1.63 -8.62 -1.32
N LEU A 108 2.63 -9.38 -1.75
CA LEU A 108 2.55 -10.19 -2.96
C LEU A 108 1.57 -11.36 -2.76
N VAL A 109 1.66 -12.06 -1.62
CA VAL A 109 0.70 -13.10 -1.24
C VAL A 109 -0.72 -12.50 -1.09
N GLY A 110 -0.86 -11.33 -0.49
CA GLY A 110 -2.14 -10.62 -0.39
C GLY A 110 -2.74 -10.28 -1.76
N THR A 111 -1.90 -9.84 -2.70
CA THR A 111 -2.33 -9.58 -4.09
C THR A 111 -2.86 -10.84 -4.77
N LEU A 112 -2.21 -11.99 -4.58
CA LEU A 112 -2.58 -13.25 -5.22
C LEU A 112 -3.76 -13.95 -4.54
N CYS A 113 -3.83 -13.92 -3.21
CA CYS A 113 -4.85 -14.61 -2.43
C CYS A 113 -6.14 -13.79 -2.27
N VAL A 114 -6.06 -12.47 -2.19
CA VAL A 114 -7.23 -11.61 -1.95
C VAL A 114 -7.52 -10.74 -3.16
N GLY A 115 -6.48 -10.18 -3.78
CA GLY A 115 -6.58 -9.33 -4.95
C GLY A 115 -5.77 -8.04 -4.81
N VAL A 116 -5.68 -7.32 -5.93
CA VAL A 116 -4.94 -6.05 -6.07
C VAL A 116 -5.40 -5.01 -5.03
N SER A 117 -6.70 -4.99 -4.73
CA SER A 117 -7.31 -4.06 -3.78
C SER A 117 -6.81 -4.23 -2.34
N CYS A 118 -6.38 -5.43 -1.94
CA CYS A 118 -5.78 -5.68 -0.63
C CYS A 118 -4.24 -5.61 -0.68
N GLY A 119 -3.63 -6.16 -1.73
CA GLY A 119 -2.18 -6.21 -1.87
C GLY A 119 -1.51 -4.83 -1.94
N LEU A 120 -2.11 -3.88 -2.66
CA LEU A 120 -1.58 -2.52 -2.79
C LEU A 120 -1.53 -1.77 -1.45
N PRO A 121 -2.65 -1.61 -0.71
CA PRO A 121 -2.62 -0.94 0.59
C PRO A 121 -1.75 -1.68 1.60
N LEU A 122 -1.72 -3.02 1.59
CA LEU A 122 -0.83 -3.79 2.46
C LEU A 122 0.65 -3.46 2.19
N TYR A 123 1.04 -3.34 0.91
CA TYR A 123 2.39 -2.93 0.54
C TYR A 123 2.72 -1.51 1.04
N LEU A 124 1.81 -0.56 0.81
CA LEU A 124 1.99 0.84 1.23
C LEU A 124 2.10 0.96 2.75
N TYR A 125 1.33 0.17 3.51
CA TYR A 125 1.46 0.09 4.96
C TYR A 125 2.86 -0.36 5.39
N LEU A 126 3.38 -1.45 4.79
CA LEU A 126 4.73 -1.95 5.10
C LEU A 126 5.80 -0.91 4.76
N ARG A 127 5.70 -0.26 3.60
CA ARG A 127 6.62 0.82 3.20
C ARG A 127 6.61 1.98 4.19
N THR A 128 5.41 2.44 4.56
CA THR A 128 5.24 3.52 5.53
C THR A 128 5.79 3.10 6.91
N ARG A 129 5.64 1.85 7.32
CA ARG A 129 6.22 1.35 8.58
C ARG A 129 7.74 1.53 8.61
N GLU A 130 8.44 1.14 7.55
CA GLU A 130 9.89 1.28 7.47
C GLU A 130 10.34 2.76 7.44
N GLN A 131 9.59 3.63 6.76
CA GLN A 131 9.87 5.08 6.77
C GLN A 131 9.75 5.67 8.18
N ASN A 132 8.74 5.28 8.95
CA ASN A 132 8.59 5.74 10.32
C ASN A 132 9.73 5.29 11.23
N THR A 133 10.24 4.07 11.04
CA THR A 133 11.41 3.59 11.77
C THR A 133 12.61 4.52 11.51
N ARG A 134 12.87 4.87 10.25
CA ARG A 134 13.96 5.80 9.87
C ARG A 134 13.77 7.19 10.47
N LEU A 135 12.56 7.73 10.43
CA LEU A 135 12.24 9.04 11.02
C LEU A 135 12.44 9.06 12.54
N THR A 136 12.09 7.96 13.23
CA THR A 136 12.28 7.84 14.67
C THR A 136 13.77 7.87 15.03
N HIS A 137 14.62 7.19 14.25
CA HIS A 137 16.07 7.25 14.41
C HIS A 137 16.65 8.64 14.09
N ALA A 138 16.12 9.35 13.09
CA ALA A 138 16.57 10.70 12.77
C ALA A 138 16.28 11.71 13.88
N LYS A 139 15.19 11.52 14.65
CA LYS A 139 14.82 12.37 15.78
C LYS A 139 15.70 12.18 17.03
N SER A 140 16.36 11.02 17.15
CA SER A 140 17.23 10.74 18.30
C SER A 140 18.63 11.33 18.20
N PHE A 141 18.99 11.94 17.07
CA PHE A 141 20.22 12.72 16.87
C PHE A 141 19.96 14.21 17.10
#